data_AF-C9MZ63-F1
#
_entry.id   AF-C9MZ63-F1
#
_cell.length_a   1.000
_cell.length_b   1.000
_cell.length_c   1.000
_cell.angle_alpha   90.00
_cell.angle_beta   90.00
_cell.angle_gamma   90.00
#
_symmetry.space_group_name_H-M   'P 1'
#
loop_
_entity.id
_entity.type
_entity.pdbx_description
1 polymer ?
#
loop_
_entity_poly.entity_id
_entity_poly.type
_entity_poly.pdbx_seq_one_letter_code
_entity_poly.pdbx_strand_id
1 'polypeptide(L)'
;MNKSYIVIIEIIVVILVAIYSVLTWHFFGRDPKRKTVIPEFNVPDNISAMFIAYINGERDSIRILKIGILSLLSKNYISVIKDKKGKIKKFILNNKNKKI
;
A
#
# COMPACT_ATOMS: atom_id res chain seq x y z
N MET A 1 13.10 -20.85 -53.48
CA MET A 1 12.15 -20.04 -52.70
C MET A 1 12.31 -18.60 -53.16
N ASN A 2 11.29 -18.01 -53.80
CA ASN A 2 11.46 -16.70 -54.43
C ASN A 2 11.74 -15.65 -53.35
N LYS A 3 12.69 -14.75 -53.59
CA LYS A 3 13.16 -13.73 -52.64
C LYS A 3 12.01 -12.90 -52.07
N SER A 4 10.95 -12.70 -52.85
CA SER A 4 9.71 -12.04 -52.43
C SER A 4 8.96 -12.74 -51.29
N TYR A 5 8.97 -14.08 -51.22
CA TYR A 5 8.30 -14.82 -50.14
C TYR A 5 9.01 -14.65 -48.79
N ILE A 6 10.34 -14.50 -48.80
CA ILE A 6 11.12 -14.27 -47.58
C ILE A 6 10.76 -12.91 -46.97
N VAL A 7 10.66 -11.87 -47.81
CA VAL A 7 10.27 -10.51 -47.36
C VAL A 7 8.85 -10.48 -46.80
N ILE A 8 7.92 -11.21 -47.42
CA ILE A 8 6.53 -11.29 -46.93
C ILE A 8 6.48 -11.97 -45.55
N ILE A 9 7.26 -13.02 -45.33
CA ILE A 9 7.34 -13.73 -44.06
C ILE A 9 7.90 -12.83 -42.94
N GLU A 10 8.96 -12.06 -43.21
CA GLU A 10 9.52 -11.14 -42.21
C GLU A 10 8.50 -10.10 -41.74
N ILE A 11 7.73 -9.52 -42.67
CA ILE A 11 6.70 -8.53 -42.33
C ILE A 11 5.61 -9.16 -41.44
N ILE A 12 5.19 -10.39 -41.75
CA ILE A 12 4.19 -11.12 -40.95
C ILE A 12 4.70 -11.35 -39.52
N VAL A 13 5.96 -11.74 -39.36
CA VAL A 13 6.56 -11.98 -38.04
C VAL A 13 6.61 -10.70 -37.21
N VAL A 14 7.00 -9.57 -37.80
CA VAL A 14 7.06 -8.27 -37.11
C VAL A 14 5.67 -7.85 -36.61
N ILE A 15 4.63 -8.03 -37.45
CA ILE A 15 3.25 -7.71 -37.07
C ILE A 15 2.78 -8.60 -35.91
N LEU A 16 3.10 -9.90 -35.93
CA LEU A 16 2.75 -10.82 -34.85
C LEU A 16 3.41 -10.43 -33.52
N VAL A 17 4.69 -10.05 -33.55
CA VAL A 17 5.42 -9.61 -32.35
C VAL A 17 4.84 -8.30 -31.81
N ALA A 18 4.49 -7.36 -32.69
CA ALA A 18 3.87 -6.10 -32.30
C ALA A 18 2.52 -6.33 -31.59
N ILE A 19 1.65 -7.17 -32.17
CA ILE A 19 0.36 -7.54 -31.58
C ILE A 19 0.57 -8.21 -30.22
N TYR A 20 1.47 -9.20 -30.14
CA TYR A 20 1.76 -9.90 -28.90
C TYR A 20 2.26 -8.97 -27.79
N SER A 21 3.12 -8.00 -28.14
CA SER A 21 3.66 -7.02 -27.20
C SER A 21 2.56 -6.10 -26.66
N VAL A 22 1.66 -5.61 -27.51
CA VAL A 22 0.53 -4.78 -27.11
C VAL A 22 -0.43 -5.53 -26.19
N LEU A 23 -0.75 -6.79 -26.54
CA LEU A 23 -1.62 -7.63 -25.71
C LEU A 23 -0.99 -7.91 -24.35
N THR A 24 0.28 -8.34 -24.33
CA THR A 24 1.01 -8.64 -23.08
C THR A 24 1.09 -7.42 -22.18
N TRP A 25 1.34 -6.24 -22.73
CA TRP A 25 1.32 -5.00 -21.96
C TRP A 25 -0.08 -4.65 -21.43
N HIS A 26 -1.13 -4.87 -22.20
CA HIS A 26 -2.50 -4.62 -21.76
C HIS A 26 -2.93 -5.52 -20.58
N PHE A 27 -2.55 -6.79 -20.61
CA PHE A 27 -2.90 -7.77 -19.57
C PHE A 27 -1.99 -7.72 -18.34
N PHE A 28 -0.67 -7.61 -18.53
CA PHE A 28 0.33 -7.75 -17.46
C PHE A 28 1.14 -6.48 -17.20
N GLY A 29 1.21 -5.57 -18.17
CA GLY A 29 1.99 -4.33 -18.08
C GLY A 29 1.23 -3.15 -17.46
N ARG A 30 -0.08 -3.26 -17.25
CA ARG A 30 -0.78 -2.32 -16.38
C ARG A 30 -0.30 -2.56 -14.97
N ASP A 31 0.46 -1.61 -14.44
CA ASP A 31 0.89 -1.59 -13.05
C ASP A 31 -0.27 -2.09 -12.17
N PRO A 32 -0.04 -3.13 -11.34
CA PRO A 32 -1.09 -3.60 -10.45
C PRO A 32 -1.59 -2.36 -9.71
N LYS A 33 -2.90 -2.12 -9.74
CA LYS A 33 -3.53 -1.07 -8.92
C LYS A 33 -2.98 -1.30 -7.53
N ARG A 34 -1.99 -0.52 -7.11
CA ARG A 34 -1.23 -0.79 -5.88
C ARG A 34 -2.29 -0.89 -4.81
N LYS A 35 -2.65 -2.11 -4.41
CA LYS A 35 -3.27 -2.33 -3.12
C LYS A 35 -2.16 -1.86 -2.23
N THR A 36 -2.28 -0.62 -1.74
CA THR A 36 -1.36 -0.05 -0.77
C THR A 36 -1.08 -1.17 0.20
N VAL A 37 0.14 -1.72 0.16
CA VAL A 37 0.59 -2.67 1.16
C VAL A 37 0.65 -1.80 2.40
N ILE A 38 -0.45 -1.73 3.12
CA ILE A 38 -0.46 -1.14 4.45
C ILE A 38 0.48 -2.06 5.20
N PRO A 39 1.67 -1.59 5.61
CA PRO A 39 2.50 -2.43 6.46
C PRO A 39 1.62 -2.80 7.64
N GLU A 40 1.37 -4.09 7.84
CA GLU A 40 0.87 -4.58 9.11
C GLU A 40 1.97 -4.25 10.11
N PHE A 41 1.80 -3.10 10.75
CA PHE A 41 2.67 -2.64 11.80
C PHE A 41 2.35 -3.55 12.99
N ASN A 42 2.99 -4.71 13.04
CA ASN A 42 2.96 -5.62 14.18
C ASN A 42 3.77 -4.99 15.31
N VAL A 43 3.20 -3.93 15.88
CA VAL A 43 3.70 -3.35 17.12
C VAL A 43 3.52 -4.46 18.17
N PRO A 44 4.58 -4.92 18.83
CA PRO A 44 4.44 -5.96 19.86
C PRO A 44 3.39 -5.51 20.89
N ASP A 45 2.53 -6.43 21.33
CA ASP A 45 1.34 -6.08 22.12
C ASP A 45 1.69 -5.34 23.42
N ASN A 46 2.84 -5.68 24.01
CA ASN A 46 3.34 -5.17 25.28
C ASN A 46 4.01 -3.77 25.21
N ILE A 47 4.35 -3.27 24.02
CA ILE A 47 5.11 -2.01 23.87
C ILE A 47 4.38 -1.09 22.87
N SER A 48 4.42 0.22 23.12
CA SER A 48 3.88 1.20 22.16
C SER A 48 4.89 1.50 21.05
N ALA A 49 4.43 1.73 19.82
CA ALA A 49 5.33 2.08 18.72
C ALA A 49 6.08 3.41 18.98
N MET A 50 5.47 4.28 19.80
CA MET A 50 6.07 5.51 20.31
C MET A 50 7.34 5.24 21.13
N PHE A 51 7.29 4.23 22.01
CA PHE A 51 8.42 3.85 22.86
C PHE A 51 9.58 3.26 22.06
N ILE A 52 9.29 2.43 21.05
CA ILE A 52 10.31 1.88 20.14
C ILE A 52 10.99 3.00 19.36
N ALA A 53 10.22 3.96 18.81
CA ALA A 53 10.78 5.12 18.11
C ALA A 53 11.71 5.94 19.03
N TYR A 54 11.31 6.14 20.29
CA TYR A 54 12.11 6.86 21.26
C TYR A 54 13.45 6.16 21.60
N ILE A 55 13.43 4.83 21.80
CA ILE A 55 14.65 4.03 22.05
C ILE A 55 15.56 4.02 20.83
N ASN A 56 15.00 3.94 19.62
CA ASN A 56 15.75 3.99 18.37
C ASN A 56 16.41 5.35 18.09
N GLY A 57 16.27 6.33 19.00
CA GLY A 57 16.91 7.62 18.88
C GLY A 57 16.15 8.61 18.01
N GLU A 58 14.89 8.34 17.66
CA GLU A 58 14.03 9.36 17.05
C GLU A 58 13.87 10.52 18.06
N ARG A 59 14.05 11.75 17.57
CA ARG A 59 13.94 12.98 18.38
C ARG A 59 12.89 13.94 17.84
N ASP A 60 12.31 13.66 16.67
CA ASP A 60 11.19 14.42 16.15
C ASP A 60 9.91 14.06 16.91
N SER A 61 9.56 14.90 17.89
CA SER A 61 8.38 14.74 18.74
C SER A 61 7.09 14.55 17.94
N ILE A 62 6.95 15.22 16.78
CA ILE A 62 5.74 15.13 15.94
C ILE A 62 5.67 13.77 15.25
N ARG A 63 6.81 13.24 14.80
CA ARG A 63 6.89 11.91 14.19
C ARG A 63 6.59 10.81 15.20
N ILE A 64 7.16 10.92 16.40
CA ILE A 64 6.93 10.00 17.52
C ILE A 64 5.44 9.98 17.91
N LEU A 65 4.80 11.15 17.98
CA LEU A 65 3.36 11.28 18.24
C LEU A 65 2.49 10.64 17.14
N LYS A 66 2.81 10.87 15.86
CA LYS A 66 2.09 10.26 14.74
C LYS A 66 2.14 8.74 14.78
N ILE A 67 3.31 8.18 15.07
CA ILE A 67 3.51 6.73 15.24
C ILE A 67 2.70 6.21 16.43
N GLY A 68 2.68 6.95 17.55
CA GLY A 68 1.86 6.63 18.72
C GLY A 68 0.36 6.59 18.42
N ILE A 69 -0.18 7.63 17.76
CA ILE A 69 -1.60 7.69 17.37
C ILE A 69 -1.95 6.55 16.42
N LEU A 70 -1.09 6.25 15.45
CA LEU A 70 -1.29 5.14 14.53
C LEU A 70 -1.31 3.78 15.26
N SER A 71 -0.42 3.58 16.23
CA SER A 71 -0.39 2.38 17.06
C SER A 71 -1.67 2.22 17.88
N LEU A 72 -2.23 3.30 18.43
CA LEU A 72 -3.50 3.27 19.15
C LEU A 72 -4.68 2.92 18.24
N LEU A 73 -4.68 3.42 16.99
CA LEU A 73 -5.70 3.07 15.99
C LEU A 73 -5.60 1.59 15.59
N SER A 74 -4.38 1.11 15.32
CA SER A 74 -4.12 -0.27 14.93
C SER A 74 -4.48 -1.26 16.03
N LYS A 75 -4.17 -0.95 17.30
CA LYS A 75 -4.56 -1.75 18.47
C LYS A 75 -6.02 -1.53 18.92
N ASN A 76 -6.81 -0.77 18.15
CA ASN A 76 -8.22 -0.48 18.38
C ASN A 76 -8.53 0.17 19.74
N TYR A 77 -7.56 0.86 20.35
CA TYR A 77 -7.76 1.66 21.57
C TYR A 77 -8.49 2.97 21.29
N ILE A 78 -8.31 3.52 20.09
CA ILE A 78 -9.03 4.71 19.63
C ILE A 78 -9.77 4.41 18.35
N SER A 79 -10.97 4.95 18.22
CA SER A 79 -11.79 4.90 17.01
C SER A 79 -12.03 6.30 16.49
N VAL A 80 -12.16 6.41 15.17
CA VAL A 80 -12.35 7.69 14.49
C VAL A 80 -13.79 7.82 14.04
N ILE A 81 -14.48 8.85 14.53
CA ILE A 81 -15.75 9.26 13.93
C ILE A 81 -15.43 10.10 12.70
N LYS A 82 -15.96 9.67 11.55
CA LYS A 82 -15.91 10.43 10.31
C LYS A 82 -17.24 11.16 10.11
N ASP A 83 -17.19 12.39 9.60
CA ASP A 83 -18.38 13.09 9.11
C ASP A 83 -18.90 12.45 7.81
N LYS A 84 -20.11 12.85 7.39
CA LYS A 84 -20.72 12.44 6.10
C LYS A 84 -19.82 12.69 4.87
N LYS A 85 -18.84 13.59 4.98
CA LYS A 85 -17.84 13.91 3.95
C LYS A 85 -16.52 13.14 4.11
N GLY A 86 -16.45 12.15 5.00
CA GLY A 86 -15.26 11.31 5.24
C GLY A 86 -14.15 11.96 6.07
N LYS A 87 -14.31 13.22 6.49
CA LYS A 87 -13.33 13.92 7.34
C LYS A 87 -13.36 13.42 8.78
N ILE A 88 -12.18 13.32 9.40
CA ILE A 88 -12.05 12.98 10.82
C ILE A 88 -12.63 14.11 11.67
N LYS A 89 -13.64 13.79 12.48
CA LYS A 89 -14.31 14.75 13.37
C LYS A 89 -13.88 14.62 14.81
N LYS A 90 -13.76 13.39 15.30
CA LYS A 90 -13.42 13.11 16.70
C LYS A 90 -12.75 11.77 16.86
N PHE A 91 -11.80 11.69 17.79
CA PHE A 91 -11.24 10.45 18.30
C PHE A 91 -12.03 10.05 19.56
N ILE A 92 -12.46 8.78 19.63
CA ILE A 92 -13.13 8.19 20.78
C ILE A 92 -12.24 7.09 21.34
N LEU A 93 -12.10 7.03 22.67
CA LEU A 93 -11.48 5.90 23.35
C LEU A 93 -12.43 4.69 23.35
N ASN A 94 -11.92 3.54 22.90
CA ASN A 94 -12.68 2.31 22.86
C ASN A 94 -12.63 1.61 24.23
N ASN A 95 -13.77 1.58 24.92
CA ASN A 95 -13.88 0.97 26.26
C ASN A 95 -13.75 -0.56 26.27
N LYS A 96 -13.77 -1.24 25.12
CA LYS A 96 -13.62 -2.72 25.06
C LYS A 96 -12.26 -3.22 25.54
N ASN A 97 -11.23 -2.37 25.48
CA ASN A 97 -9.87 -2.72 25.89
C ASN A 97 -9.55 -2.32 27.34
N LYS A 98 -10.55 -1.85 28.10
CA LYS A 98 -10.43 -1.57 29.53
C LYS A 98 -10.48 -2.91 30.29
N LYS A 99 -9.46 -3.76 30.09
CA LYS A 99 -9.19 -4.83 31.05
C LYS A 99 -8.76 -4.15 32.35
N ILE A 100 -9.64 -4.24 33.35
CA ILE A 100 -9.34 -3.97 34.76
C ILE A 100 -8.18 -4.87 35.18
#